data_AF-A0A920LET2-F1
#
_entry.id   AF-A0A920LET2-F1
#
_cell.length_a   1.000
_cell.length_b   1.000
_cell.length_c   1.000
_cell.angle_alpha   90.00
_cell.angle_beta   90.00
_cell.angle_gamma   90.00
#
_symmetry.space_group_name_H-M   'P 1'
#
loop_
_entity.id
_entity.type
_entity.pdbx_description
1 polymer ?
#
loop_
_entity_poly.entity_id
_entity_poly.type
_entity_poly.pdbx_seq_one_letter_code
_entity_poly.pdbx_strand_id
1 'polypeptide(L)' 'MESILAVKQRFGIIGDNPKLNRAIEKSIQVANSDISVLVTGESGVGKENIPKLFTNIPTENIQNT' A
#
# COMPACT_ATOMS: atom_id res chain seq x y z
N MET A 1 5.84 3.60 12.81
CA MET A 1 4.71 3.27 11.92
C MET A 1 4.67 4.32 10.83
N GLU A 2 4.91 3.94 9.58
CA GLU A 2 4.75 4.87 8.46
C GLU A 2 3.27 5.29 8.40
N SER A 3 2.99 6.60 8.43
CA SER A 3 1.61 7.11 8.41
C SER A 3 1.01 6.92 7.01
N ILE A 4 -0.27 6.56 6.90
CA ILE A 4 -0.99 6.39 5.62
C ILE A 4 -0.79 7.61 4.70
N LEU A 5 -0.67 8.81 5.30
CA LEU A 5 -0.42 10.05 4.58
C LEU A 5 0.95 10.07 3.86
N ALA A 6 1.99 9.54 4.51
CA ALA A 6 3.34 9.46 3.93
C ALA A 6 3.37 8.51 2.72
N VAL A 7 2.70 7.36 2.85
CA VAL A 7 2.53 6.40 1.74
C VAL A 7 1.76 7.06 0.60
N LYS A 8 0.63 7.73 0.88
CA LYS A 8 -0.14 8.44 -0.16
C LYS A 8 0.72 9.46 -0.91
N GLN A 9 1.50 10.28 -0.20
CA GLN A 9 2.37 11.28 -0.82
C GLN A 9 3.51 10.66 -1.65
N ARG A 10 4.15 9.60 -1.14
CA ARG A 10 5.26 8.92 -1.83
C ARG A 10 4.84 8.30 -3.17
N PHE A 11 3.60 7.83 -3.26
CA PHE A 11 3.07 7.17 -4.46
C PHE A 11 2.13 8.08 -5.29
N GLY A 12 2.04 9.37 -4.96
CA GLY A 12 1.20 10.32 -5.69
C GLY A 12 -0.29 10.01 -5.62
N ILE A 13 -0.74 9.32 -4.58
CA ILE A 13 -2.15 8.96 -4.37
C ILE A 13 -2.86 10.15 -3.75
N ILE A 14 -3.82 10.71 -4.48
CA ILE A 14 -4.63 11.85 -4.05
C ILE A 14 -6.04 11.35 -3.74
N GLY A 15 -6.55 11.71 -2.56
CA GLY A 15 -7.92 11.40 -2.14
C GLY A 15 -8.01 10.81 -0.73
N ASP A 16 -9.17 11.03 -0.11
CA ASP A 16 -9.50 10.51 1.22
C ASP A 16 -10.69 9.55 1.17
N ASN A 17 -10.55 8.50 0.38
CA ASN A 17 -11.56 7.45 0.35
C ASN A 17 -11.28 6.43 1.46
N PRO A 18 -12.26 6.10 2.33
CA PRO A 18 -12.05 5.12 3.40
C PRO A 18 -11.71 3.72 2.88
N LYS A 19 -12.20 3.34 1.68
CA LYS A 19 -11.82 2.06 1.03
C LYS A 19 -10.36 2.07 0.58
N LEU A 20 -9.87 3.22 0.10
CA LEU A 20 -8.47 3.40 -0.30
C LEU A 20 -7.55 3.35 0.92
N ASN A 21 -7.90 4.05 2.01
CA ASN A 21 -7.13 4.02 3.25
C ASN A 21 -7.02 2.58 3.77
N ARG A 22 -8.13 1.84 3.77
CA ARG A 22 -8.14 0.43 4.19
C ARG A 22 -7.36 -0.49 3.25
N ALA A 23 -7.35 -0.21 1.95
CA ALA A 23 -6.53 -0.94 0.99
C ALA A 23 -5.04 -0.73 1.29
N ILE A 24 -4.62 0.51 1.54
CA ILE A 24 -3.24 0.86 1.91
C ILE A 24 -2.84 0.19 3.24
N GLU A 25 -3.70 0.21 4.26
CA GLU A 25 -3.44 -0.49 5.53
C GLU A 25 -3.26 -1.99 5.32
N LYS A 26 -4.14 -2.63 4.55
CA LYS A 26 -3.98 -4.04 4.20
C LYS A 26 -2.69 -4.27 3.41
N SER A 27 -2.33 -3.38 2.49
CA SER A 27 -1.08 -3.45 1.73
C SER A 27 0.14 -3.49 2.63
N ILE A 28 0.20 -2.63 3.64
CA ILE A 28 1.30 -2.58 4.61
C ILE A 28 1.38 -3.89 5.41
N GLN A 29 0.23 -4.44 5.81
CA GLN A 29 0.19 -5.70 6.58
C GLN A 29 0.63 -6.91 5.75
N VAL A 30 0.18 -7.01 4.50
CA VAL A 30 0.45 -8.18 3.65
C VAL A 30 1.80 -8.12 2.96
N ALA A 31 2.42 -6.95 2.83
CA ALA A 31 3.69 -6.82 2.12
C ALA A 31 4.89 -7.38 2.88
N ASN A 32 4.75 -7.70 4.17
CA ASN A 32 5.70 -8.54 4.91
C ASN A 32 5.44 -10.06 4.76
N SER A 33 4.41 -10.44 4.01
CA SER A 33 4.01 -11.84 3.80
C SER A 33 4.18 -12.25 2.34
N ASP A 34 4.51 -13.51 2.11
CA ASP A 34 4.64 -14.10 0.78
C ASP A 34 3.26 -14.53 0.25
N ILE A 35 2.39 -13.56 -0.01
CA ILE A 35 1.02 -13.81 -0.51
C ILE A 35 0.74 -13.04 -1.79
N SER A 36 0.05 -13.69 -2.72
CA SER A 36 -0.39 -13.08 -3.98
C SER A 36 -1.60 -12.16 -3.75
N VAL A 37 -1.56 -10.93 -4.28
CA VAL A 37 -2.64 -9.94 -4.17
C VAL A 37 -3.22 -9.64 -5.55
N LEU A 38 -4.55 -9.68 -5.67
CA LEU A 38 -5.27 -9.29 -6.90
C LEU A 38 -5.90 -7.91 -6.73
N VAL A 39 -5.58 -6.99 -7.63
CA VAL A 39 -6.17 -5.64 -7.67
C VAL A 39 -7.17 -5.56 -8.83
N THR A 40 -8.45 -5.37 -8.50
CA THR A 40 -9.55 -5.26 -9.46
C THR A 40 -10.20 -3.88 -9.45
N GLY A 41 -10.85 -3.49 -10.55
CA GLY A 41 -11.64 -2.25 -10.65
C GLY A 41 -11.91 -1.88 -12.10
N GLU A 42 -12.53 -0.72 -12.33
CA GLU A 42 -12.84 -0.21 -13.67
C GLU A 42 -11.59 0.31 -14.40
N SER A 43 -11.67 0.54 -15.72
CA SER A 43 -10.58 1.18 -16.46
C SER A 43 -10.39 2.64 -16.02
N GLY A 44 -9.15 3.10 -15.88
CA GLY A 44 -8.84 4.49 -15.53
C GLY A 44 -8.90 4.86 -14.04
N VAL A 45 -9.13 3.90 -13.12
CA VAL A 45 -9.20 4.18 -11.66
C VAL A 45 -7.84 4.17 -10.94
N GLY A 46 -6.72 4.08 -11.67
CA GLY A 46 -5.38 4.10 -11.09
C GLY A 46 -4.93 2.79 -10.40
N LYS A 47 -5.43 1.64 -10.87
CA LYS A 47 -5.10 0.30 -10.34
C LYS A 47 -3.62 -0.03 -10.44
N GLU A 48 -2.88 0.63 -11.30
CA GLU A 48 -1.44 0.48 -11.51
C GLU A 48 -0.59 1.10 -10.37
N ASN A 49 -1.17 1.99 -9.56
CA ASN A 49 -0.46 2.65 -8.47
C ASN A 49 -0.57 1.89 -7.14
N ILE A 50 -1.64 1.11 -6.95
CA ILE A 50 -1.85 0.30 -5.74
C ILE A 50 -0.82 -0.85 -5.59
N PRO A 51 -0.50 -1.65 -6.64
CA PRO A 51 0.51 -2.70 -6.60
C PRO A 51 1.92 -2.22 -6.19
N LYS A 52 2.26 -0.97 -6.50
CA LYS A 52 3.57 -0.40 -6.16
C LYS A 52 3.72 -0.16 -4.66
N LEU A 53 2.62 -0.05 -3.91
CA LEU A 53 2.61 0.10 -2.46
C LEU A 53 3.16 -1.13 -1.74
N PHE A 54 2.93 -2.32 -2.30
CA PHE A 54 3.29 -3.58 -1.64
C PHE A 54 4.77 -3.93 -1.81
N THR A 55 5.34 -3.72 -3.00
CA THR A 55 6.70 -4.18 -3.33
C THR A 55 7.81 -3.32 -2.74
N ASN A 56 7.51 -2.06 -2.39
CA ASN A 56 8.53 -1.06 -2.05
C ASN A 56 8.49 -0.57 -0.60
N ILE A 57 7.82 -1.31 0.30
CA ILE A 57 8.05 -1.10 1.72
C ILE A 57 9.40 -1.75 2.07
N PRO A 58 10.44 -0.96 2.45
CA PRO A 58 11.69 -1.54 2.88
C PRO A 58 11.40 -2.45 4.07
N THR A 59 11.88 -3.69 4.00
CA THR A 59 11.91 -4.61 5.14
C THR A 59 12.91 -4.06 6.16
N GLU A 60 12.58 -2.95 6.82
CA GLU A 60 13.38 -2.41 7.90
C GLU A 60 13.19 -3.33 9.11
N ASN A 61 14.19 -4.20 9.28
CA ASN A 61 14.70 -4.74 10.54
C ASN A 61 13.69 -4.89 11.68
N ILE A 62 13.03 -6.06 11.73
CA ILE A 62 12.65 -6.67 13.00
C ILE A 62 13.88 -7.44 13.54
N GLN A 63 15.00 -6.73 13.73
CA GLN A 63 16.07 -7.14 14.61
C GLN A 63 16.38 -5.96 15.52
N ASN A 64 15.91 -6.06 16.78
CA ASN A 64 16.41 -5.44 18.02
C ASN A 64 15.28 -4.89 18.90
N THR A 65 14.65 -5.78 19.68
CA THR A 65 14.64 -5.78 21.17
C THR A 65 13.82 -6.98 21.63
#